data_AF-A0A6L9YJU8-F1
#
_entry.id   AF-A0A6L9YJU8-F1
#
_cell.length_a   1.000
_cell.length_b   1.000
_cell.length_c   1.000
_cell.angle_alpha   90.00
_cell.angle_beta   90.00
_cell.angle_gamma   90.00
#
_symmetry.space_group_name_H-M   'P 1'
#
loop_
_entity.id
_entity.type
_entity.pdbx_description
1 polymer ?
#
loop_
_entity_poly.entity_id
_entity_poly.type
_entity_poly.pdbx_seq_one_letter_code
_entity_poly.pdbx_strand_id
1 'polypeptide(L)'
;MTKLALQELVPTVITETNGLYRLQKDVILVLQDGVARVLGLNRGRFYGLDAIGTKMLMLVLEQGPEMAARCLASDYGVPEGQVLADVNKLLQDLERQQLLVCQLPQSYHPVPPSGFTTSLLLTLAWISIRTLGWTRTIKLWRRWQPSIAPNTPPENWEKALAAVDAVVRSAAAKHMLLPMACKERALVGWQILRTTFGLPAELVIGISLYPFEGHAWVECGSEIVTDDQLHCQMFTPVARYS
;
A
#
# COMPACT_ATOMS: atom_id res chain seq x y z
N MET A 1 4.59 -15.63 -49.07
CA MET A 1 4.87 -14.42 -48.26
C MET A 1 3.53 -13.74 -48.00
N THR A 2 3.02 -13.75 -46.76
CA THR A 2 1.93 -12.87 -46.20
C THR A 2 1.01 -13.66 -45.25
N LYS A 3 1.47 -13.85 -44.00
CA LYS A 3 0.58 -14.00 -42.83
C LYS A 3 1.33 -13.89 -41.50
N LEU A 4 2.65 -14.14 -41.49
CA LEU A 4 3.51 -13.95 -40.32
C LEU A 4 3.98 -12.51 -40.07
N ALA A 5 3.83 -11.59 -41.03
CA ALA A 5 4.33 -10.22 -40.91
C ALA A 5 3.31 -9.21 -40.33
N LEU A 6 2.09 -9.65 -40.00
CA LEU A 6 1.02 -8.75 -39.54
C LEU A 6 0.70 -8.89 -38.03
N GLN A 7 1.35 -9.81 -37.32
CA GLN A 7 1.17 -9.99 -35.88
C GLN A 7 2.13 -9.13 -35.03
N GLU A 8 3.17 -8.53 -35.64
CA GLU A 8 4.17 -7.70 -34.96
C GLU A 8 3.77 -6.22 -34.79
N LEU A 9 2.65 -5.78 -35.40
CA LEU A 9 2.27 -4.36 -35.48
C LEU A 9 1.26 -3.89 -34.44
N VAL A 10 0.71 -4.78 -33.61
CA VAL A 10 -0.25 -4.38 -32.57
C VAL A 10 0.52 -4.15 -31.26
N PRO A 11 0.55 -2.91 -30.74
CA PRO A 11 1.20 -2.65 -29.46
C PRO A 11 0.51 -3.43 -28.34
N THR A 12 1.25 -4.31 -27.67
CA THR A 12 0.74 -5.02 -26.50
C THR A 12 0.87 -4.11 -25.29
N VAL A 13 -0.25 -3.80 -24.65
CA VAL A 13 -0.32 -3.02 -23.42
C VAL A 13 -0.34 -3.98 -22.24
N ILE A 14 0.67 -3.90 -21.37
CA ILE A 14 0.78 -4.74 -20.18
C ILE A 14 0.49 -3.88 -18.95
N THR A 15 -0.57 -4.23 -18.21
CA THR A 15 -1.02 -3.52 -17.00
C THR A 15 -1.03 -4.42 -15.75
N GLU A 16 -0.84 -5.72 -15.93
CA GLU A 16 -0.90 -6.72 -14.86
C GLU A 16 0.39 -7.57 -14.87
N THR A 17 0.97 -7.76 -13.69
CA THR A 17 2.24 -8.47 -13.50
C THR A 17 2.10 -9.36 -12.27
N ASN A 18 2.58 -10.60 -12.35
CA ASN A 18 2.43 -11.62 -11.30
C ASN A 18 3.72 -11.85 -10.48
N GLY A 19 4.78 -11.08 -10.76
CA GLY A 19 6.06 -11.17 -10.07
C GLY A 19 6.20 -10.26 -8.84
N LEU A 20 7.38 -10.32 -8.21
CA LEU A 20 7.80 -9.45 -7.09
C LEU A 20 7.85 -7.95 -7.44
N TYR A 21 7.74 -7.60 -8.71
CA TYR A 21 7.74 -6.21 -9.17
C TYR A 21 6.48 -5.95 -9.95
N ARG A 22 5.89 -4.77 -9.74
CA ARG A 22 4.71 -4.31 -10.46
C ARG A 22 4.89 -2.91 -11.00
N LEU A 23 4.38 -2.70 -12.21
CA LEU A 23 4.26 -1.38 -12.82
C LEU A 23 3.35 -0.49 -11.96
N GLN A 24 3.73 0.78 -11.77
CA GLN A 24 2.82 1.71 -11.11
C GLN A 24 1.51 1.86 -11.90
N LYS A 25 0.41 2.17 -11.19
CA LYS A 25 -0.93 2.21 -11.80
C LYS A 25 -1.06 3.20 -12.97
N ASP A 26 -0.29 4.27 -12.93
CA ASP A 26 -0.26 5.29 -13.98
C ASP A 26 0.89 5.09 -14.97
N VAL A 27 1.46 3.87 -15.00
CA VAL A 27 2.54 3.49 -15.90
C VAL A 27 2.01 2.46 -16.88
N ILE A 28 2.07 2.80 -18.16
CA ILE A 28 1.71 1.91 -19.26
C ILE A 28 3.00 1.39 -19.88
N LEU A 29 3.12 0.07 -19.98
CA LEU A 29 4.15 -0.58 -20.76
C LEU A 29 3.58 -0.93 -22.14
N VAL A 30 4.19 -0.37 -23.19
CA VAL A 30 3.81 -0.62 -24.58
C VAL A 30 4.94 -1.39 -25.25
N LEU A 31 4.67 -2.62 -25.67
CA LEU A 31 5.62 -3.43 -26.43
C LEU A 31 5.35 -3.29 -27.93
N GLN A 32 6.38 -2.92 -28.70
CA GLN A 32 6.30 -2.86 -30.16
C GLN A 32 7.67 -3.21 -30.74
N ASP A 33 7.73 -4.09 -31.74
CA ASP A 33 8.97 -4.49 -32.44
C ASP A 33 10.09 -4.99 -31.49
N GLY A 34 9.72 -5.68 -30.40
CA GLY A 34 10.67 -6.19 -29.39
C GLY A 34 11.27 -5.12 -28.46
N VAL A 35 10.77 -3.88 -28.54
CA VAL A 35 11.22 -2.73 -27.74
C VAL A 35 10.05 -2.27 -26.87
N ALA A 36 10.28 -2.20 -25.56
CA ALA A 36 9.32 -1.69 -24.61
C ALA A 36 9.45 -0.18 -24.45
N ARG A 37 8.31 0.50 -24.46
CA ARG A 37 8.18 1.91 -24.10
C ARG A 37 7.41 1.99 -22.80
N VAL A 38 8.02 2.63 -21.80
CA VAL A 38 7.41 2.86 -20.49
C VAL A 38 6.89 4.30 -20.47
N LEU A 39 5.57 4.44 -20.30
CA LEU A 39 4.89 5.73 -20.26
C LEU A 39 4.35 5.99 -18.86
N GLY A 40 4.88 7.00 -18.17
CA GLY A 40 4.33 7.49 -16.91
C GLY A 40 3.31 8.61 -17.15
N LEU A 41 2.02 8.30 -17.05
CA LEU A 41 0.89 9.20 -17.34
C LEU A 41 0.86 10.43 -16.42
N ASN A 42 1.14 10.27 -15.12
CA ASN A 42 1.12 11.38 -14.16
C ASN A 42 2.16 12.48 -14.43
N ARG A 43 3.27 12.15 -15.10
CA ARG A 43 4.37 13.09 -15.36
C ARG A 43 4.57 13.39 -16.84
N GLY A 44 3.81 12.75 -17.72
CA GLY A 44 3.98 12.84 -19.17
C GLY A 44 5.38 12.43 -19.64
N ARG A 45 6.07 11.55 -18.89
CA ARG A 45 7.43 11.11 -19.22
C ARG A 45 7.41 9.79 -19.96
N PHE A 46 8.27 9.71 -20.97
CA PHE A 46 8.42 8.56 -21.85
C PHE A 46 9.84 8.03 -21.74
N TYR A 47 9.98 6.72 -21.55
CA TYR A 47 11.26 6.03 -21.51
C TYR A 47 11.24 4.90 -22.54
N GLY A 48 12.27 4.84 -23.37
CA GLY A 48 12.50 3.70 -24.26
C GLY A 48 13.48 2.74 -23.60
N LEU A 49 13.12 1.46 -23.56
CA LEU A 49 14.04 0.37 -23.23
C LEU A 49 14.57 -0.22 -24.52
N ASP A 50 15.85 -0.55 -24.59
CA ASP A 50 16.37 -1.33 -25.71
C ASP A 50 15.87 -2.79 -25.67
N ALA A 51 16.23 -3.60 -26.67
CA ALA A 51 15.75 -4.98 -26.76
C ALA A 51 16.16 -5.83 -25.54
N ILE A 52 17.35 -5.60 -24.98
CA ILE A 52 17.86 -6.35 -23.82
C ILE A 52 17.15 -5.90 -22.55
N GLY A 53 17.03 -4.59 -22.33
CA GLY A 53 16.28 -3.98 -21.22
C GLY A 53 14.80 -4.36 -21.22
N THR A 54 14.22 -4.49 -22.41
CA THR A 54 12.85 -4.98 -22.61
C THR A 54 12.72 -6.42 -22.16
N LYS A 55 13.62 -7.30 -22.63
CA LYS A 55 13.60 -8.73 -22.26
C LYS A 55 13.87 -8.92 -20.77
N MET A 56 14.80 -8.14 -20.20
CA MET A 56 15.07 -8.08 -18.76
C MET A 56 13.79 -7.73 -17.99
N LEU A 57 13.15 -6.61 -18.32
CA LEU A 57 11.95 -6.17 -17.62
C LEU A 57 10.81 -7.19 -17.72
N MET A 58 10.55 -7.74 -18.90
CA MET A 58 9.50 -8.74 -19.11
C MET A 58 9.72 -9.99 -18.24
N LEU A 59 10.94 -10.55 -18.25
CA LEU A 59 11.26 -11.73 -17.45
C LEU A 59 11.17 -11.45 -15.94
N VAL A 60 11.57 -10.26 -15.49
CA VAL A 60 11.44 -9.87 -14.07
C VAL A 60 9.97 -9.77 -13.66
N LEU A 61 9.12 -9.17 -14.49
CA LEU A 61 7.69 -9.01 -14.21
C LEU A 61 6.95 -10.35 -14.18
N GLU A 62 7.42 -11.34 -14.94
CA GLU A 62 6.85 -12.68 -14.97
C GLU A 62 7.39 -13.62 -13.89
N GLN A 63 8.71 -13.63 -13.66
CA GLN A 63 9.40 -14.70 -12.91
C GLN A 63 10.30 -14.19 -11.77
N GLY A 64 10.49 -12.87 -11.66
CA GLY A 64 11.38 -12.24 -10.68
C GLY A 64 12.85 -12.13 -11.12
N PRO A 65 13.66 -11.34 -10.39
CA PRO A 65 15.00 -10.93 -10.82
C PRO A 65 16.02 -12.08 -10.91
N GLU A 66 15.99 -13.02 -9.97
CA GLU A 66 16.93 -14.15 -9.95
C GLU A 66 16.71 -15.11 -11.12
N MET A 67 15.44 -15.46 -11.38
CA MET A 67 15.11 -16.35 -12.51
C MET A 67 15.34 -15.66 -13.85
N ALA A 68 14.98 -14.38 -13.96
CA ALA A 68 15.28 -13.58 -15.15
C ALA A 68 16.78 -13.54 -15.44
N ALA A 69 17.61 -13.31 -14.43
CA ALA A 69 19.06 -13.29 -14.58
C ALA A 69 19.62 -14.65 -15.03
N ARG A 70 19.13 -15.76 -14.45
CA ARG A 70 19.53 -17.11 -14.84
C ARG A 70 19.16 -17.44 -16.29
N CYS A 71 17.93 -17.13 -16.70
CA CYS A 71 17.47 -17.36 -18.07
C CYS A 71 18.29 -16.56 -19.09
N LEU A 72 18.52 -15.26 -18.81
CA LEU A 72 19.30 -14.39 -19.69
C LEU A 72 20.78 -14.79 -19.73
N ALA A 73 21.37 -15.18 -18.59
CA ALA A 73 22.74 -15.67 -18.53
C ALA A 73 22.93 -16.90 -19.42
N SER A 74 21.99 -17.83 -19.39
CA SER A 74 21.97 -19.02 -20.26
C SER A 74 21.80 -18.65 -21.74
N ASP A 75 20.86 -17.75 -22.06
CA ASP A 75 20.56 -17.37 -23.44
C ASP A 75 21.72 -16.64 -24.14
N TYR A 76 22.44 -15.80 -23.39
CA TYR A 76 23.50 -14.95 -23.94
C TYR A 76 24.92 -15.45 -23.62
N GLY A 77 25.06 -16.54 -22.87
CA GLY A 77 26.37 -17.14 -22.53
C GLY A 77 27.24 -16.27 -21.62
N VAL A 78 26.61 -15.47 -20.74
CA VAL A 78 27.28 -14.54 -19.83
C VAL A 78 27.12 -14.97 -18.37
N PRO A 79 28.01 -14.55 -17.44
CA PRO A 79 27.89 -14.93 -16.04
C PRO A 79 26.60 -14.43 -15.38
N GLU A 80 25.88 -15.31 -14.67
CA GLU A 80 24.62 -14.98 -13.96
C GLU A 80 24.78 -13.79 -13.01
N GLY A 81 25.89 -13.71 -12.27
CA GLY A 81 26.15 -12.60 -11.35
C GLY A 81 26.27 -11.24 -12.05
N GLN A 82 26.75 -11.20 -13.30
CA GLN A 82 26.83 -9.97 -14.09
C GLN A 82 25.42 -9.54 -14.55
N VAL A 83 24.64 -10.48 -15.07
CA VAL A 83 23.26 -10.20 -15.51
C VAL A 83 22.39 -9.77 -14.33
N LEU A 84 22.54 -10.41 -13.17
CA LEU A 84 21.79 -10.05 -11.98
C LEU A 84 22.12 -8.62 -11.51
N ALA A 85 23.39 -8.20 -11.61
CA ALA A 85 23.80 -6.83 -11.31
C ALA A 85 23.16 -5.82 -12.27
N ASP A 86 23.12 -6.14 -13.57
CA ASP A 86 22.48 -5.29 -14.59
C ASP A 86 20.96 -5.21 -14.41
N VAL A 87 20.31 -6.33 -14.10
CA VAL A 87 18.88 -6.39 -13.75
C VAL A 87 18.58 -5.52 -12.52
N ASN A 88 19.36 -5.67 -11.45
CA ASN A 88 19.17 -4.87 -10.24
C ASN A 88 19.38 -3.38 -10.49
N LYS A 89 20.35 -3.01 -11.32
CA LYS A 89 20.59 -1.61 -11.72
C LYS A 89 19.39 -1.06 -12.51
N LEU A 90 18.86 -1.82 -13.46
CA LEU A 90 17.67 -1.45 -14.21
C LEU A 90 16.46 -1.23 -13.27
N LEU A 91 16.24 -2.13 -12.32
CA LEU A 91 15.16 -2.01 -11.35
C LEU A 91 15.32 -0.78 -10.46
N GLN A 92 16.53 -0.51 -9.95
CA GLN A 92 16.81 0.70 -9.17
C GLN A 92 16.53 1.98 -9.96
N ASP A 93 16.91 2.03 -11.24
CA ASP A 93 16.64 3.19 -12.09
C ASP A 93 15.14 3.37 -12.33
N LEU A 94 14.40 2.29 -12.59
CA LEU A 94 12.94 2.33 -12.76
C LEU A 94 12.21 2.70 -11.47
N GLU A 95 12.64 2.21 -10.30
CA GLU A 95 12.11 2.61 -8.99
C GLU A 95 12.39 4.07 -8.67
N ARG A 96 13.61 4.56 -8.96
CA ARG A 96 13.98 5.96 -8.77
C ARG A 96 13.14 6.90 -9.63
N GLN A 97 12.77 6.47 -10.84
CA GLN A 97 11.83 7.20 -11.70
C GLN A 97 10.36 6.99 -11.30
N GLN A 98 10.09 6.18 -10.26
CA GLN A 98 8.75 5.81 -9.79
C GLN A 98 7.92 5.10 -10.87
N LEU A 99 8.57 4.29 -11.71
CA LEU A 99 7.92 3.52 -12.78
C LEU A 99 7.54 2.11 -12.32
N LEU A 100 8.30 1.56 -11.38
CA LEU A 100 8.08 0.25 -10.75
C LEU A 100 7.96 0.41 -9.23
N VAL A 101 7.29 -0.55 -8.61
CA VAL A 101 7.28 -0.75 -7.16
C VAL A 101 7.60 -2.22 -6.90
N CYS A 102 8.60 -2.48 -6.04
CA CYS A 102 8.82 -3.79 -5.45
C CYS A 102 7.61 -4.16 -4.58
N GLN A 103 6.86 -5.18 -5.01
CA GLN A 103 5.84 -5.81 -4.21
C GLN A 103 6.53 -6.90 -3.37
N LEU A 104 6.58 -6.70 -2.05
CA LEU A 104 6.75 -7.83 -1.15
C LEU A 104 5.66 -8.87 -1.48
N PRO A 105 6.00 -10.16 -1.53
CA PRO A 105 5.06 -11.20 -1.95
C PRO A 105 3.78 -11.09 -1.12
N GLN A 106 2.62 -11.26 -1.77
CA GLN A 106 1.27 -11.16 -1.16
C GLN A 106 1.06 -12.10 0.04
N SER A 107 2.01 -12.99 0.33
CA SER A 107 2.09 -13.81 1.55
C SER A 107 2.67 -13.08 2.77
N TYR A 108 3.16 -11.84 2.63
CA TYR A 108 3.53 -11.01 3.78
C TYR A 108 2.25 -10.42 4.38
N HIS A 109 1.65 -11.13 5.33
CA HIS A 109 0.71 -10.51 6.25
C HIS A 109 1.51 -9.57 7.15
N PRO A 110 1.31 -8.24 7.07
CA PRO A 110 1.95 -7.35 8.01
C PRO A 110 1.46 -7.77 9.40
N VAL A 111 2.37 -8.14 10.29
CA VAL A 111 2.00 -8.42 11.68
C VAL A 111 1.68 -7.07 12.31
N PRO A 112 0.57 -6.91 13.05
CA PRO A 112 0.32 -5.67 13.75
C PRO A 112 1.54 -5.33 14.64
N PRO A 113 1.85 -4.04 14.80
CA PRO A 113 2.98 -3.61 15.61
C PRO A 113 2.86 -4.18 17.02
N SER A 114 4.01 -4.44 17.65
CA SER A 114 4.05 -5.05 18.99
C SER A 114 3.17 -4.29 20.00
N GLY A 115 2.64 -4.98 21.00
CA GLY A 115 1.78 -4.33 22.02
C GLY A 115 2.46 -3.13 22.71
N PHE A 116 3.80 -3.14 22.82
CA PHE A 116 4.57 -2.01 23.35
C PHE A 116 4.55 -0.79 22.42
N THR A 117 4.79 -0.98 21.13
CA THR A 117 4.75 0.13 20.15
C THR A 117 3.35 0.72 20.02
N THR A 118 2.32 -0.13 20.05
CA THR A 118 0.92 0.33 20.09
C THR A 118 0.61 1.12 21.37
N SER A 119 1.12 0.68 22.52
CA SER A 119 0.99 1.41 23.79
C SER A 119 1.66 2.79 23.76
N LEU A 120 2.84 2.89 23.14
CA LEU A 120 3.53 4.17 22.93
C LEU A 120 2.71 5.09 22.02
N LEU A 121 2.15 4.57 20.93
CA LEU A 121 1.29 5.32 20.02
C LEU A 121 0.01 5.81 20.72
N LEU A 122 -0.60 4.99 21.59
CA LEU A 122 -1.76 5.40 22.39
C LEU A 122 -1.40 6.53 23.36
N THR A 123 -0.23 6.45 24.00
CA THR A 123 0.27 7.51 24.88
C THR A 123 0.50 8.81 24.09
N LEU A 124 1.10 8.70 22.90
CA LEU A 124 1.32 9.84 22.00
C LEU A 124 0.00 10.44 21.50
N ALA A 125 -0.98 9.59 21.17
CA ALA A 125 -2.32 10.02 20.80
C ALA A 125 -2.97 10.81 21.93
N TRP A 126 -2.94 10.27 23.16
CA TRP A 126 -3.48 10.93 24.34
C TRP A 126 -2.81 12.30 24.60
N ILE A 127 -1.48 12.35 24.61
CA ILE A 127 -0.71 13.59 24.82
C ILE A 127 -1.05 14.62 23.74
N SER A 128 -1.05 14.21 22.47
CA SER A 128 -1.27 15.13 21.34
C SER A 128 -2.69 15.69 21.34
N ILE A 129 -3.72 14.86 21.57
CA ILE A 129 -5.11 15.32 21.68
C ILE A 129 -5.26 16.31 22.84
N ARG A 130 -4.61 16.07 23.98
CA ARG A 130 -4.75 16.92 25.16
C ARG A 130 -4.01 18.26 25.05
N THR A 131 -2.87 18.29 24.36
CA THR A 131 -2.00 19.47 24.23
C THR A 131 -2.33 20.34 23.01
N LEU A 132 -2.60 19.71 21.86
CA LEU A 132 -2.83 20.41 20.59
C LEU A 132 -4.31 20.52 20.24
N GLY A 133 -5.16 19.71 20.86
CA GLY A 133 -6.55 19.54 20.48
C GLY A 133 -6.71 18.66 19.24
N TRP A 134 -7.92 18.14 19.07
CA TRP A 134 -8.27 17.13 18.06
C TRP A 134 -7.85 17.49 16.63
N THR A 135 -8.27 18.66 16.14
CA THR A 135 -8.06 19.05 14.73
C THR A 135 -6.58 19.20 14.37
N ARG A 136 -5.75 19.70 15.29
CA ARG A 136 -4.30 19.84 15.07
C ARG A 136 -3.62 18.47 15.13
N THR A 137 -4.05 17.60 16.04
CA THR A 137 -3.56 16.22 16.11
C THR A 137 -3.78 15.48 14.79
N ILE A 138 -5.00 15.51 14.24
CA ILE A 138 -5.27 14.83 12.96
C ILE A 138 -4.35 15.36 11.85
N LYS A 139 -4.20 16.69 11.72
CA LYS A 139 -3.34 17.29 10.69
C LYS A 139 -1.88 16.85 10.84
N LEU A 140 -1.38 16.78 12.08
CA LEU A 140 -0.02 16.36 12.36
C LEU A 140 0.18 14.88 11.98
N TRP A 141 -0.74 14.01 12.41
CA TRP A 141 -0.65 12.57 12.18
C TRP A 141 -0.83 12.22 10.69
N ARG A 142 -1.71 12.93 9.99
CA ARG A 142 -1.89 12.81 8.53
C ARG A 142 -0.61 13.10 7.75
N ARG A 143 0.24 14.00 8.23
CA ARG A 143 1.53 14.32 7.59
C ARG A 143 2.50 13.12 7.56
N TRP A 144 2.32 12.17 8.48
CA TRP A 144 3.12 10.96 8.57
C TRP A 144 2.48 9.76 7.88
N GLN A 145 1.34 9.95 7.22
CA GLN A 145 0.67 8.88 6.49
C GLN A 145 1.10 8.86 5.02
N PRO A 146 1.29 7.67 4.44
CA PRO A 146 1.50 7.54 3.01
C PRO A 146 0.24 7.99 2.26
N SER A 147 0.42 8.54 1.05
CA SER A 147 -0.70 8.77 0.14
C SER A 147 -1.18 7.41 -0.38
N ILE A 148 -2.36 6.99 0.05
CA ILE A 148 -2.95 5.70 -0.34
C ILE A 148 -4.01 5.98 -1.40
N ALA A 149 -3.83 5.40 -2.59
CA ALA A 149 -4.81 5.48 -3.65
C ALA A 149 -6.07 4.69 -3.27
N PRO A 150 -7.29 5.20 -3.56
CA PRO A 150 -8.55 4.51 -3.27
C PRO A 150 -8.66 3.29 -4.18
N ASN A 151 -8.15 2.16 -3.72
CA ASN A 151 -8.21 0.90 -4.43
C ASN A 151 -8.88 -0.14 -3.56
N THR A 152 -9.53 -1.09 -4.23
CA THR A 152 -10.22 -2.23 -3.64
C THR A 152 -9.31 -2.90 -2.60
N PRO A 153 -9.83 -3.14 -1.37
CA PRO A 153 -9.01 -3.72 -0.31
C PRO A 153 -8.43 -5.07 -0.74
N PRO A 154 -7.16 -5.37 -0.38
CA PRO A 154 -6.50 -6.61 -0.76
C PRO A 154 -7.22 -7.84 -0.18
N GLU A 155 -7.08 -8.99 -0.84
CA GLU A 155 -7.62 -10.26 -0.37
C GLU A 155 -7.12 -10.58 1.06
N ASN A 156 -8.02 -11.04 1.95
CA ASN A 156 -7.76 -11.34 3.38
C ASN A 156 -7.48 -10.16 4.35
N TRP A 157 -7.87 -8.92 4.01
CA TRP A 157 -7.72 -7.75 4.88
C TRP A 157 -8.53 -7.81 6.19
N GLU A 158 -9.61 -8.60 6.27
CA GLU A 158 -10.38 -8.84 7.50
C GLU A 158 -9.51 -9.32 8.67
N LYS A 159 -8.50 -10.16 8.38
CA LYS A 159 -7.54 -10.62 9.41
C LYS A 159 -6.67 -9.48 9.91
N ALA A 160 -6.30 -8.54 9.03
CA ALA A 160 -5.55 -7.34 9.43
C ALA A 160 -6.40 -6.42 10.31
N LEU A 161 -7.68 -6.24 9.97
CA LEU A 161 -8.62 -5.47 10.80
C LEU A 161 -8.73 -6.06 12.21
N ALA A 162 -9.02 -7.37 12.29
CA ALA A 162 -9.16 -8.08 13.56
C ALA A 162 -7.87 -8.05 14.39
N ALA A 163 -6.71 -8.17 13.74
CA ALA A 163 -5.42 -8.12 14.40
C ALA A 163 -5.11 -6.71 14.97
N VAL A 164 -5.43 -5.65 14.22
CA VAL A 164 -5.26 -4.27 14.70
C VAL A 164 -6.21 -3.98 15.85
N ASP A 165 -7.50 -4.34 15.74
CA ASP A 165 -8.48 -4.15 16.81
C ASP A 165 -8.05 -4.86 18.11
N ALA A 166 -7.64 -6.13 18.01
CA ALA A 166 -7.17 -6.90 19.15
C ALA A 166 -5.95 -6.26 19.84
N VAL A 167 -4.96 -5.80 19.07
CA VAL A 167 -3.74 -5.19 19.62
C VAL A 167 -4.04 -3.81 20.22
N VAL A 168 -4.87 -2.98 19.58
CA VAL A 168 -5.27 -1.67 20.11
C VAL A 168 -6.08 -1.82 21.38
N ARG A 169 -7.06 -2.73 21.43
CA ARG A 169 -7.85 -3.02 22.65
C ARG A 169 -6.98 -3.58 23.77
N SER A 170 -6.09 -4.53 23.46
CA SER A 170 -5.16 -5.09 24.45
C SER A 170 -4.21 -4.03 25.01
N ALA A 171 -3.68 -3.15 24.17
CA ALA A 171 -2.80 -2.07 24.59
C ALA A 171 -3.55 -1.01 25.40
N ALA A 172 -4.77 -0.63 24.98
CA ALA A 172 -5.62 0.30 25.71
C ALA A 172 -5.99 -0.22 27.10
N ALA A 173 -6.31 -1.52 27.23
CA ALA A 173 -6.65 -2.14 28.51
C ALA A 173 -5.48 -2.13 29.52
N LYS A 174 -4.24 -2.07 29.03
CA LYS A 174 -3.03 -1.99 29.89
C LYS A 174 -2.78 -0.58 30.43
N HIS A 175 -3.42 0.45 29.86
CA HIS A 175 -3.32 1.83 30.33
C HIS A 175 -4.30 2.07 31.49
N MET A 176 -3.99 1.50 32.65
CA MET A 176 -4.86 1.58 33.84
C MET A 176 -5.00 3.00 34.40
N LEU A 177 -4.02 3.89 34.14
CA LEU A 177 -3.98 5.26 34.66
C LEU A 177 -4.56 6.31 33.70
N LEU A 178 -4.78 5.96 32.44
CA LEU A 178 -5.19 6.89 31.39
C LEU A 178 -6.42 6.31 30.67
N PRO A 179 -7.62 6.89 30.82
CA PRO A 179 -8.79 6.40 30.11
C PRO A 179 -8.59 6.62 28.61
N MET A 180 -8.23 5.56 27.90
CA MET A 180 -8.11 5.55 26.45
C MET A 180 -9.51 5.52 25.85
N ALA A 181 -10.00 6.68 25.45
CA ALA A 181 -11.33 6.82 24.88
C ALA A 181 -11.36 6.28 23.44
N CYS A 182 -12.54 6.31 22.83
CA CYS A 182 -12.73 5.92 21.43
C CYS A 182 -11.84 6.74 20.47
N LYS A 183 -11.52 7.99 20.82
CA LYS A 183 -10.70 8.91 20.01
C LYS A 183 -9.26 8.46 19.85
N GLU A 184 -8.61 8.06 20.94
CA GLU A 184 -7.23 7.57 20.93
C GLU A 184 -7.14 6.23 20.19
N ARG A 185 -8.08 5.31 20.48
CA ARG A 185 -8.14 3.99 19.83
C ARG A 185 -8.34 4.13 18.32
N ALA A 186 -9.28 4.97 17.90
CA ALA A 186 -9.56 5.20 16.48
C ALA A 186 -8.37 5.88 15.78
N LEU A 187 -7.72 6.87 16.40
CA LEU A 187 -6.56 7.52 15.81
C LEU A 187 -5.38 6.56 15.62
N VAL A 188 -5.10 5.71 16.61
CA VAL A 188 -4.02 4.71 16.52
C VAL A 188 -4.35 3.61 15.52
N GLY A 189 -5.59 3.09 15.54
CA GLY A 189 -6.05 2.11 14.54
C GLY A 189 -5.92 2.65 13.12
N TRP A 190 -6.36 3.89 12.89
CA TRP A 190 -6.22 4.59 11.62
C TRP A 190 -4.76 4.72 11.19
N GLN A 191 -3.87 5.13 12.09
CA GLN A 191 -2.45 5.23 11.79
C GLN A 191 -1.86 3.88 11.37
N ILE A 192 -2.07 2.83 12.17
CA ILE A 192 -1.51 1.50 11.94
C ILE A 192 -2.01 0.90 10.60
N LEU A 193 -3.32 0.96 10.35
CA LEU A 193 -3.90 0.43 9.11
C LEU A 193 -3.31 1.11 7.87
N ARG A 194 -3.08 2.42 7.95
CA ARG A 194 -2.54 3.18 6.82
C ARG A 194 -1.03 3.05 6.66
N THR A 195 -0.26 3.07 7.74
CA THR A 195 1.21 3.02 7.65
C THR A 195 1.76 1.61 7.52
N THR A 196 1.15 0.63 8.20
CA THR A 196 1.67 -0.74 8.28
C THR A 196 1.03 -1.64 7.24
N PHE A 197 -0.28 -1.48 6.99
CA PHE A 197 -1.02 -2.32 6.05
C PHE A 197 -1.31 -1.63 4.71
N GLY A 198 -1.07 -0.32 4.60
CA GLY A 198 -1.33 0.41 3.36
C GLY A 198 -2.81 0.43 2.96
N LEU A 199 -3.72 0.23 3.92
CA LEU A 199 -5.15 0.13 3.67
C LEU A 199 -5.80 1.52 3.53
N PRO A 200 -6.84 1.66 2.69
CA PRO A 200 -7.60 2.91 2.54
C PRO A 200 -8.55 3.14 3.73
N ALA A 201 -8.00 3.14 4.95
CA ALA A 201 -8.76 3.33 6.17
C ALA A 201 -9.12 4.81 6.38
N GLU A 202 -10.38 5.08 6.75
CA GLU A 202 -10.92 6.37 7.08
C GLU A 202 -11.19 6.46 8.59
N LEU A 203 -10.73 7.55 9.21
CA LEU A 203 -11.13 7.89 10.57
C LEU A 203 -12.47 8.62 10.52
N VAL A 204 -13.48 8.05 11.17
CA VAL A 204 -14.85 8.58 11.19
C VAL A 204 -15.18 9.11 12.58
N ILE A 205 -15.83 10.27 12.61
CA ILE A 205 -16.41 10.85 13.83
C ILE A 205 -17.90 10.87 13.63
N GLY A 206 -18.63 10.30 14.59
CA GLY A 206 -20.08 10.37 14.63
C GLY A 206 -20.58 10.99 15.91
N ILE A 207 -21.82 11.44 15.86
CA ILE A 207 -22.55 11.93 17.02
C ILE A 207 -23.85 11.15 17.19
N SER A 208 -24.19 10.84 18.44
CA SER A 208 -25.55 10.48 18.81
C SER A 208 -26.21 11.73 19.35
N LEU A 209 -27.49 11.93 19.02
CA LEU A 209 -28.27 13.05 19.54
C LEU A 209 -28.99 12.70 20.85
N TYR A 210 -29.09 11.41 21.19
CA TYR A 210 -29.76 10.96 22.41
C TYR A 210 -29.17 9.64 22.95
N PRO A 211 -28.40 9.66 24.05
CA PRO A 211 -27.81 10.87 24.68
C PRO A 211 -26.84 11.61 23.73
N PHE A 212 -26.63 12.91 23.96
CA PHE A 212 -25.72 13.69 23.11
C PHE A 212 -24.26 13.30 23.37
N GLU A 213 -23.71 12.46 22.50
CA GLU A 213 -22.39 11.86 22.65
C GLU A 213 -21.62 11.84 21.33
N GLY A 214 -20.30 12.03 21.41
CA GLY A 214 -19.41 11.93 20.25
C GLY A 214 -18.62 10.63 20.28
N HIS A 215 -18.63 9.90 19.18
CA HIS A 215 -17.88 8.66 19.00
C HIS A 215 -16.89 8.76 17.84
N ALA A 216 -15.82 7.98 17.92
CA ALA A 216 -14.82 7.90 16.88
C ALA A 216 -14.48 6.45 16.60
N TRP A 217 -14.46 6.08 15.32
CA TRP A 217 -14.11 4.75 14.86
C TRP A 217 -13.37 4.82 13.53
N VAL A 218 -12.84 3.68 13.09
CA VAL A 218 -12.15 3.57 11.80
C VAL A 218 -12.95 2.65 10.90
N GLU A 219 -13.14 3.07 9.66
CA GLU A 219 -13.72 2.27 8.59
C GLU A 219 -12.67 2.00 7.54
N CYS A 220 -12.76 0.86 6.87
CA CYS A 220 -11.95 0.58 5.69
C CYS A 220 -12.88 -0.10 4.68
N GLY A 221 -13.15 0.53 3.54
CA GLY A 221 -14.19 0.06 2.63
C GLY A 221 -15.57 0.07 3.29
N SER A 222 -16.21 -1.10 3.42
CA SER A 222 -17.53 -1.28 4.07
C SER A 222 -17.47 -1.78 5.52
N GLU A 223 -16.29 -2.08 6.05
CA GLU A 223 -16.13 -2.69 7.39
C GLU A 223 -15.67 -1.67 8.43
N ILE A 224 -16.21 -1.82 9.65
CA ILE A 224 -15.80 -1.07 10.84
C ILE A 224 -14.73 -1.87 11.58
N VAL A 225 -13.63 -1.21 11.93
CA VAL A 225 -12.42 -1.89 12.42
C VAL A 225 -12.26 -1.79 13.94
N THR A 226 -12.38 -0.58 14.50
CA THR A 226 -12.00 -0.31 15.90
C THR A 226 -13.16 -0.37 16.88
N ASP A 227 -14.34 -0.74 16.41
CA ASP A 227 -15.56 -0.78 17.21
C ASP A 227 -16.57 -1.79 16.65
N ASP A 228 -17.65 -2.02 17.40
CA ASP A 228 -18.74 -2.89 16.96
C ASP A 228 -19.61 -2.18 15.91
N GLN A 229 -19.99 -2.90 14.86
CA GLN A 229 -20.82 -2.38 13.78
C GLN A 229 -22.21 -1.91 14.27
N LEU A 230 -22.84 -2.64 15.19
CA LEU A 230 -24.12 -2.26 15.79
C LEU A 230 -23.97 -1.02 16.67
N HIS A 231 -22.81 -0.87 17.33
CA HIS A 231 -22.52 0.30 18.16
C HIS A 231 -22.36 1.56 17.30
N CYS A 232 -21.62 1.48 16.19
CA CYS A 232 -21.41 2.63 15.30
C CYS A 232 -22.66 3.06 14.55
N GLN A 233 -23.60 2.15 14.26
CA GLN A 233 -24.87 2.49 13.62
C GLN A 233 -25.74 3.45 14.44
N MET A 234 -25.52 3.53 15.75
CA MET A 234 -26.21 4.50 16.62
C MET A 234 -25.67 5.94 16.49
N PHE A 235 -24.53 6.13 15.80
CA PHE A 235 -23.91 7.43 15.61
C PHE A 235 -24.05 7.88 14.16
N THR A 236 -24.48 9.13 13.96
CA THR A 236 -24.52 9.76 12.64
C THR A 236 -23.12 10.31 12.31
N PRO A 237 -22.47 9.88 11.21
CA PRO A 237 -21.16 10.40 10.82
C PRO A 237 -21.22 11.90 10.50
N VAL A 238 -20.35 12.69 11.11
CA VAL A 238 -20.24 14.14 10.89
C VAL A 238 -18.92 14.57 10.27
N ALA A 239 -17.87 13.75 10.38
CA ALA A 239 -16.57 14.00 9.75
C ALA A 239 -15.87 12.70 9.39
N ARG A 240 -15.14 12.72 8.27
CA ARG A 240 -14.30 11.60 7.79
C ARG A 240 -12.92 12.13 7.42
N TYR A 241 -11.88 11.37 7.76
CA TYR A 241 -10.50 11.72 7.45
C TYR A 241 -9.81 10.57 6.73
N SER A 242 -9.34 10.86 5.52
CA SER A 242 -8.65 9.96 4.61
C SER A 242 -7.23 10.43 4.29
#